data_AF-A0A7G6RNU3-F1
#
_entry.id   AF-A0A7G6RNU3-F1
#
_cell.length_a   1.000
_cell.length_b   1.000
_cell.length_c   1.000
_cell.angle_alpha   90.00
_cell.angle_beta   90.00
_cell.angle_gamma   90.00
#
_symmetry.space_group_name_H-M   'P 1'
#
loop_
_entity.id
_entity.type
_entity.pdbx_description
1 polymer ?
#
loop_
_entity_poly.entity_id
_entity_poly.type
_entity_poly.pdbx_seq_one_letter_code
_entity_poly.pdbx_strand_id
1 'polypeptide(L)'
;MGEGLHFRRQGRRYHQWQRLNSDIYFYASGDGSDVINDEVGFTDAVDVIRFSDIDFNDFSIKRHGDDLELTIAGTTDVITLKGQMYEDPGDWGVDKIEFADGTSLSRAAIIQLGLNAEDTVTAQGTA
;
A
#
# COMPACT_ATOMS: atom_id res chain seq x y z
N MET A 1 -1.03 13.51 21.32
CA MET A 1 -0.16 14.08 20.28
C MET A 1 0.86 13.01 19.95
N GLY A 2 0.82 12.52 18.70
CA GLY A 2 1.67 11.55 18.00
C GLY A 2 2.65 10.69 18.79
N GLU A 3 2.39 9.37 18.81
CA GLU A 3 3.46 8.37 18.93
C GLU A 3 3.62 7.70 17.58
N GLY A 4 4.82 7.85 17.02
CA GLY A 4 5.19 7.39 15.69
C GLY A 4 5.62 5.94 15.67
N LEU A 5 5.30 5.32 14.54
CA LEU A 5 5.78 4.06 13.97
C LEU A 5 7.11 3.56 14.58
N HIS A 6 7.07 2.38 15.21
CA HIS A 6 8.25 1.70 15.74
C HIS A 6 9.04 1.01 14.61
N PHE A 7 9.96 1.74 13.98
CA PHE A 7 10.95 1.15 13.05
C PHE A 7 12.05 0.39 13.81
N ARG A 8 12.06 -0.94 13.76
CA ARG A 8 13.25 -1.73 14.17
C ARG A 8 14.24 -1.83 13.00
N ARG A 9 15.15 -0.86 12.87
CA ARG A 9 16.34 -0.98 11.99
C ARG A 9 17.43 -1.81 12.69
N GLN A 10 17.73 -3.00 12.19
CA GLN A 10 18.91 -3.78 12.55
C GLN A 10 20.04 -3.57 11.52
N GLY A 11 21.21 -3.09 11.97
CA GLY A 11 22.54 -3.41 11.41
C GLY A 11 23.05 -2.66 10.17
N ARG A 12 24.11 -1.84 10.32
CA ARG A 12 24.86 -1.18 9.22
C ARG A 12 25.93 -2.09 8.61
N ARG A 13 26.13 -2.07 7.30
CA ARG A 13 27.43 -2.20 6.59
C ARG A 13 27.33 -1.59 5.18
N TYR A 14 28.27 -0.69 4.86
CA TYR A 14 28.31 0.12 3.65
C TYR A 14 28.87 -0.66 2.45
N HIS A 15 28.19 -0.61 1.29
CA HIS A 15 28.81 -0.77 -0.03
C HIS A 15 27.91 -0.18 -1.14
N GLN A 16 28.52 0.70 -1.95
CA GLN A 16 28.02 1.32 -3.18
C GLN A 16 26.80 2.24 -3.03
N TRP A 17 26.91 3.42 -3.63
CA TRP A 17 25.89 4.47 -3.71
C TRP A 17 24.49 3.87 -4.00
N GLN A 18 23.70 3.68 -2.95
CA GLN A 18 22.29 3.35 -3.05
C GLN A 18 21.61 4.56 -3.68
N ARG A 19 21.42 4.49 -4.99
CA ARG A 19 20.32 5.19 -5.63
C ARG A 19 19.05 4.40 -5.27
N LEU A 20 17.94 4.92 -4.77
CA LEU A 20 17.52 6.15 -4.09
C LEU A 20 16.16 5.74 -3.46
N ASN A 21 15.91 6.03 -2.19
CA ASN A 21 14.58 6.08 -1.55
C ASN A 21 13.59 4.89 -1.60
N SER A 22 13.95 3.67 -2.02
CA SER A 22 13.03 2.51 -1.88
C SER A 22 12.79 2.15 -0.41
N ASP A 23 11.53 2.05 -0.01
CA ASP A 23 11.11 1.65 1.33
C ASP A 23 10.40 0.28 1.37
N ILE A 24 10.49 -0.39 2.53
CA ILE A 24 9.79 -1.65 2.79
C ILE A 24 8.98 -1.52 4.07
N TYR A 25 7.66 -1.60 3.93
CA TYR A 25 6.67 -1.60 4.98
C TYR A 25 6.31 -3.05 5.35
N PHE A 26 6.68 -3.48 6.55
CA PHE A 26 6.33 -4.82 7.04
C PHE A 26 5.02 -4.76 7.82
N TYR A 27 4.13 -5.71 7.56
CA TYR A 27 2.82 -5.78 8.23
C TYR A 27 2.41 -7.23 8.50
N ALA A 28 1.84 -7.47 9.67
CA ALA A 28 1.21 -8.73 10.07
C ALA A 28 -0.25 -8.53 10.43
N SER A 29 -1.08 -9.57 10.28
CA SER A 29 -2.47 -9.54 10.74
C SER A 29 -2.53 -9.24 12.24
N GLY A 30 -3.33 -8.24 12.64
CA GLY A 30 -3.43 -7.80 14.04
C GLY A 30 -2.46 -6.69 14.45
N ASP A 31 -1.60 -6.18 13.54
CA ASP A 31 -0.75 -5.03 13.81
C ASP A 31 -1.54 -3.71 13.97
N GLY A 32 -2.82 -3.71 13.58
CA GLY A 32 -3.73 -2.56 13.68
C GLY A 32 -3.86 -1.78 12.37
N SER A 33 -4.56 -0.64 12.42
CA SER A 33 -4.74 0.20 11.25
C SER A 33 -3.56 1.16 11.03
N ASP A 34 -3.04 1.20 9.80
CA ASP A 34 -1.91 2.00 9.39
C ASP A 34 -2.26 2.98 8.25
N VAL A 35 -1.47 4.06 8.14
CA VAL A 35 -1.52 5.00 7.02
C VAL A 35 -0.14 5.08 6.40
N ILE A 36 -0.04 4.65 5.15
CA ILE A 36 1.17 4.76 4.32
C ILE A 36 0.96 5.96 3.40
N ASN A 37 1.80 6.99 3.59
CA ASN A 37 1.82 8.20 2.78
C ASN A 37 3.18 8.31 2.11
N ASP A 38 3.32 7.58 1.01
CA ASP A 38 4.50 7.61 0.15
C ASP A 38 4.27 8.64 -0.96
N GLU A 39 4.94 9.78 -0.84
CA GLU A 39 4.87 10.84 -1.85
C GLU A 39 5.76 10.50 -3.03
N VAL A 40 5.63 11.24 -4.13
CA VAL A 40 6.38 10.96 -5.37
C VAL A 40 7.86 10.65 -5.13
N GLY A 41 8.22 9.40 -5.39
CA GLY A 41 9.58 8.89 -5.26
C GLY A 41 10.48 9.28 -6.44
N PHE A 42 11.74 8.85 -6.37
CA PHE A 42 12.61 8.89 -7.55
C PHE A 42 12.17 7.81 -8.55
N THR A 43 12.41 8.03 -9.85
CA THR A 43 11.98 7.12 -10.92
C THR A 43 12.54 5.69 -10.84
N ASP A 44 13.53 5.44 -9.97
CA ASP A 44 14.14 4.12 -9.72
C ASP A 44 13.86 3.58 -8.30
N ALA A 45 13.04 4.26 -7.49
CA ALA A 45 12.55 3.75 -6.20
C ALA A 45 11.52 2.63 -6.43
N VAL A 46 11.38 1.75 -5.43
CA VAL A 46 10.43 0.62 -5.47
C VAL A 46 9.95 0.42 -4.05
N ASP A 47 8.74 0.88 -3.79
CA ASP A 47 8.16 0.88 -2.45
C ASP A 47 7.27 -0.35 -2.25
N VAL A 48 7.50 -1.09 -1.15
CA VAL A 48 6.96 -2.44 -0.99
C VAL A 48 6.23 -2.59 0.34
N ILE A 49 4.99 -3.07 0.30
CA ILE A 49 4.36 -3.69 1.48
C ILE A 49 4.71 -5.18 1.47
N ARG A 50 5.22 -5.69 2.59
CA ARG A 50 5.51 -7.10 2.77
C ARG A 50 4.70 -7.65 3.92
N PHE A 51 3.75 -8.52 3.57
CA PHE A 51 2.96 -9.26 4.54
C PHE A 51 3.71 -10.48 5.06
N SER A 52 3.64 -10.73 6.37
CA SER A 52 4.20 -11.94 6.97
C SER A 52 3.26 -13.14 6.97
N ASP A 53 1.95 -12.89 6.96
CA ASP A 53 0.91 -13.91 7.22
C ASP A 53 -0.43 -13.60 6.51
N ILE A 54 -0.42 -12.74 5.49
CA ILE A 54 -1.60 -12.36 4.71
C ILE A 54 -1.34 -12.75 3.24
N ASP A 55 -2.25 -13.51 2.66
CA ASP A 55 -2.25 -13.86 1.24
C ASP A 55 -3.29 -13.04 0.46
N PHE A 56 -3.31 -13.20 -0.87
CA PHE A 56 -4.17 -12.40 -1.75
C PHE A 56 -5.66 -12.43 -1.38
N ASN A 57 -6.15 -13.54 -0.84
CA ASN A 57 -7.56 -13.71 -0.47
C ASN A 57 -7.87 -13.24 0.97
N ASP A 58 -6.86 -12.82 1.73
CA ASP A 58 -7.00 -12.42 3.14
C ASP A 58 -7.17 -10.91 3.30
N PHE A 59 -7.43 -10.19 2.21
CA PHE A 59 -7.78 -8.78 2.28
C PHE A 59 -8.77 -8.38 1.18
N SER A 60 -9.43 -7.24 1.38
CA SER A 60 -10.24 -6.58 0.37
C SER A 60 -9.72 -5.17 0.11
N ILE A 61 -9.92 -4.67 -1.11
CA ILE A 61 -9.56 -3.32 -1.50
C ILE A 61 -10.84 -2.49 -1.63
N LYS A 62 -10.78 -1.27 -1.12
CA LYS A 62 -11.76 -0.23 -1.41
C LYS A 62 -11.06 1.04 -1.87
N ARG A 63 -11.62 1.72 -2.88
CA ARG A 63 -11.10 3.01 -3.33
C ARG A 63 -11.90 4.18 -2.75
N HIS A 64 -11.19 5.22 -2.33
CA HIS A 64 -11.72 6.45 -1.77
C HIS A 64 -11.06 7.66 -2.44
N GLY A 65 -11.58 8.08 -3.59
CA GLY A 65 -10.94 9.13 -4.39
C GLY A 65 -9.58 8.65 -4.88
N ASP A 66 -8.49 9.27 -4.43
CA ASP A 66 -7.14 8.84 -4.79
C ASP A 66 -6.49 7.86 -3.80
N ASP A 67 -7.15 7.60 -2.66
CA ASP A 67 -6.66 6.65 -1.66
C ASP A 67 -7.18 5.23 -1.93
N LEU A 68 -6.39 4.22 -1.56
CA LEU A 68 -6.85 2.84 -1.45
C LEU A 68 -6.81 2.38 0.01
N GLU A 69 -7.86 1.68 0.45
CA GLU A 69 -7.93 1.03 1.75
C GLU A 69 -7.85 -0.49 1.58
N LEU A 70 -6.91 -1.13 2.28
CA LEU A 70 -6.79 -2.58 2.37
C LEU A 70 -7.38 -3.03 3.72
N THR A 71 -8.52 -3.72 3.70
CA THR A 71 -9.13 -4.28 4.92
C THR A 71 -8.67 -5.72 5.11
N ILE A 72 -8.12 -6.04 6.27
CA ILE A 72 -7.56 -7.37 6.55
C ILE A 72 -8.64 -8.32 7.07
N ALA A 73 -8.83 -9.46 6.41
CA ALA A 73 -9.86 -10.44 6.73
C ALA A 73 -9.69 -10.99 8.16
N GLY A 74 -10.81 -11.18 8.85
CA GLY A 74 -10.80 -11.67 10.24
C GLY A 74 -10.41 -10.62 11.29
N THR A 75 -10.13 -9.38 10.88
CA THR A 75 -9.79 -8.25 11.77
C THR A 75 -10.68 -7.03 11.50
N THR A 76 -10.45 -5.95 12.24
CA THR A 76 -10.97 -4.60 11.90
C THR A 76 -9.86 -3.70 11.35
N ASP A 77 -8.71 -4.27 11.02
CA ASP A 77 -7.51 -3.52 10.66
C ASP A 77 -7.61 -3.07 9.21
N VAL A 78 -7.09 -1.87 8.96
CA VAL A 78 -7.14 -1.21 7.66
C VAL A 78 -5.81 -0.54 7.39
N ILE A 79 -5.21 -0.82 6.24
CA ILE A 79 -4.04 -0.10 5.73
C ILE A 79 -4.54 0.91 4.70
N THR A 80 -4.32 2.20 4.96
CA THR A 80 -4.66 3.26 4.01
C THR A 80 -3.42 3.62 3.19
N LEU A 81 -3.49 3.45 1.88
CA LEU A 81 -2.48 3.88 0.91
C LEU A 81 -2.90 5.24 0.36
N LYS A 82 -2.29 6.30 0.90
CA LYS A 82 -2.63 7.68 0.56
C LYS A 82 -2.18 8.01 -0.86
N GLY A 83 -3.09 8.57 -1.65
CA GLY A 83 -2.79 9.01 -3.02
C GLY A 83 -2.35 7.89 -3.96
N GLN A 84 -2.59 6.61 -3.62
CA GLN A 84 -2.14 5.47 -4.42
C GLN A 84 -2.57 5.53 -5.89
N MET A 85 -3.67 6.22 -6.20
CA MET A 85 -4.21 6.39 -7.56
C MET A 85 -3.72 7.68 -8.24
N TYR A 86 -2.89 8.47 -7.58
CA TYR A 86 -2.38 9.75 -8.06
C TYR A 86 -1.08 9.56 -8.85
N GLU A 87 -1.01 10.18 -10.04
CA GLU A 87 0.07 9.98 -11.02
C GLU A 87 0.74 11.28 -11.53
N ASP A 88 0.32 12.47 -11.06
CA ASP A 88 0.82 13.78 -11.52
C ASP A 88 1.34 14.61 -10.33
N PRO A 89 2.65 14.91 -10.18
CA PRO A 89 3.71 14.85 -11.19
C PRO A 89 4.43 13.50 -11.31
N GLY A 90 3.93 12.47 -10.63
CA GLY A 90 4.45 11.10 -10.68
C GLY A 90 3.66 10.18 -9.77
N ASP A 91 4.08 8.92 -9.74
CA ASP A 91 3.44 7.86 -8.97
C ASP A 91 3.56 8.07 -7.46
N TRP A 92 2.43 8.11 -6.75
CA TRP A 92 2.35 8.09 -5.29
C TRP A 92 1.96 6.70 -4.78
N GLY A 93 2.24 6.44 -3.50
CA GLY A 93 1.98 5.16 -2.85
C GLY A 93 2.97 4.08 -3.27
N VAL A 94 2.61 2.81 -3.06
CA VAL A 94 3.52 1.68 -3.19
C VAL A 94 3.54 1.10 -4.60
N ASP A 95 4.66 0.46 -4.94
CA ASP A 95 4.89 -0.21 -6.23
C ASP A 95 4.59 -1.71 -6.20
N LYS A 96 4.60 -2.30 -4.99
CA LYS A 96 4.47 -3.74 -4.84
C LYS A 96 3.84 -4.12 -3.51
N ILE A 97 3.03 -5.17 -3.55
CA ILE A 97 2.56 -5.87 -2.35
C ILE A 97 3.06 -7.32 -2.44
N GLU A 98 3.84 -7.76 -1.47
CA GLU A 98 4.36 -9.12 -1.34
C GLU A 98 3.57 -9.89 -0.28
N PHE A 99 3.06 -11.07 -0.65
CA PHE A 99 2.25 -11.93 0.19
C PHE A 99 3.08 -12.99 0.93
N ALA A 100 2.47 -13.60 1.95
CA ALA A 100 3.12 -14.62 2.77
C ALA A 100 3.48 -15.89 1.97
N ASP A 101 2.66 -16.26 0.97
CA ASP A 101 2.91 -17.36 0.05
C ASP A 101 4.02 -17.10 -0.99
N GLY A 102 4.59 -15.88 -0.98
CA GLY A 102 5.65 -15.44 -1.89
C GLY A 102 5.16 -14.92 -3.25
N THR A 103 3.84 -14.88 -3.49
CA THR A 103 3.27 -14.17 -4.64
C THR A 103 3.27 -12.65 -4.39
N SER A 104 2.96 -11.87 -5.43
CA SER A 104 2.92 -10.41 -5.31
C SER A 104 2.01 -9.72 -6.31
N LEU A 105 1.52 -8.54 -5.95
CA LEU A 105 0.92 -7.58 -6.86
C LEU A 105 1.95 -6.56 -7.31
N SER A 106 1.96 -6.25 -8.60
CA SER A 106 2.64 -5.07 -9.14
C SER A 106 1.79 -3.82 -8.98
N ARG A 107 2.40 -2.64 -9.09
CA ARG A 107 1.71 -1.34 -9.11
C ARG A 107 0.51 -1.35 -10.06
N ALA A 108 0.72 -1.77 -11.31
CA ALA A 108 -0.36 -1.85 -12.30
C ALA A 108 -1.53 -2.72 -11.84
N ALA A 109 -1.27 -3.83 -11.14
CA ALA A 109 -2.32 -4.68 -10.58
C ALA A 109 -3.03 -4.00 -9.40
N ILE A 110 -2.29 -3.30 -8.52
CA ILE A 110 -2.85 -2.53 -7.40
C ILE A 110 -3.80 -1.45 -7.93
N ILE A 111 -3.36 -0.67 -8.92
CA ILE A 111 -4.18 0.36 -9.58
C ILE A 111 -5.42 -0.27 -10.21
N GLN A 112 -5.28 -1.38 -10.94
CA GLN A 112 -6.41 -2.05 -11.57
C GLN A 112 -7.44 -2.56 -10.55
N LEU A 113 -6.98 -3.09 -9.41
CA LEU A 113 -7.88 -3.49 -8.33
C LEU A 113 -8.59 -2.27 -7.73
N GLY A 114 -7.87 -1.16 -7.53
CA GLY A 114 -8.46 0.11 -7.10
C GLY A 114 -9.55 0.62 -8.05
N LEU A 115 -9.30 0.60 -9.36
CA LEU A 115 -10.30 0.96 -10.38
C LEU A 115 -11.53 0.04 -10.35
N ASN A 116 -11.34 -1.26 -10.11
CA ASN A 116 -12.43 -2.23 -10.02
C ASN A 116 -13.20 -2.12 -8.70
N ALA A 117 -12.59 -1.56 -7.66
CA ALA A 117 -13.16 -1.40 -6.32
C ALA A 117 -13.87 -0.05 -6.11
N GLU A 118 -13.95 0.79 -7.15
CA GLU A 118 -14.78 2.00 -7.13
C GLU A 118 -16.24 1.65 -6.92
N ASP A 119 -16.84 2.26 -5.90
CA ASP A 119 -18.27 2.20 -5.64
C ASP A 119 -18.98 2.97 -6.77
N THR A 120 -19.30 2.28 -7.87
CA THR A 120 -20.08 2.89 -8.95
C THR A 120 -21.53 3.01 -8.49
N VAL A 121 -21.85 4.01 -7.66
CA VAL A 121 -23.23 4.41 -7.41
C VAL A 121 -23.72 5.21 -8.63
N THR A 122 -24.11 4.52 -9.69
CA THR A 122 -24.95 5.13 -10.74
C THR A 122 -26.39 5.23 -10.22
N ALA A 123 -26.60 6.05 -9.19
CA ALA A 123 -27.93 6.55 -8.88
C ALA A 123 -28.17 7.79 -9.76
N GLN A 124 -28.53 7.58 -11.02
CA GLN A 124 -29.34 8.57 -11.72
C GLN A 124 -30.80 8.14 -11.65
N GLY A 125 -31.38 8.38 -10.47
CA GLY A 125 -32.80 8.63 -10.41
C GLY A 125 -33.06 9.97 -11.08
N THR A 126 -33.72 9.96 -12.22
CA THR A 126 -34.55 11.08 -12.64
C THR A 126 -35.95 10.53 -12.91
N ALA A 127 -36.91 11.14 -12.23
CA ALA A 127 -38.34 10.89 -12.36
C ALA A 127 -38.86 11.12 -13.79
#